data_AF-A0A6A5QE87-F1
#
_entry.id   AF-A0A6A5QE87-F1
#
_cell.length_a   1.000
_cell.length_b   1.000
_cell.length_c   1.000
_cell.angle_alpha   90.00
_cell.angle_beta   90.00
_cell.angle_gamma   90.00
#
_symmetry.space_group_name_H-M   'P 1'
#
loop_
_entity.id
_entity.type
_entity.pdbx_description
1 polymer ?
#
loop_
_entity_poly.entity_id
_entity_poly.type
_entity_poly.pdbx_seq_one_letter_code
_entity_poly.pdbx_strand_id
1 'polypeptide(L)'
;MADSAWLPVRRYLERSRSAAPATHEAQAPIIVPLKAPRICTLDPRKSRPLPSVPKPAHNCIMASENTNTAMVVDETPISPVRSNERRNSLEKHLQHRPEAQDLKNRHILLDTTTAPALQARALELERQRATDNLRKGLNQRPARDDLVQRNILPDSTAAPALQGHQRELDLHMRADNLEKGLKGRPSPEELVKQGILQEDENPKNDA
;
A
#
# COMPACT_ATOMS: atom_id res chain seq x y z
N MET A 1 -26.25 43.01 -52.37
CA MET A 1 -26.49 42.09 -51.25
C MET A 1 -25.92 42.76 -50.00
N ALA A 2 -26.72 42.80 -48.95
CA ALA A 2 -26.80 43.88 -47.96
C ALA A 2 -25.53 44.18 -47.14
N ASP A 3 -25.26 45.47 -47.01
CA ASP A 3 -24.52 46.10 -45.90
C ASP A 3 -25.36 46.04 -44.61
N SER A 4 -24.72 45.75 -43.46
CA SER A 4 -25.27 45.98 -42.12
C SER A 4 -24.12 45.91 -41.11
N ALA A 5 -23.43 47.01 -40.82
CA ALA A 5 -23.80 47.99 -39.79
C ALA A 5 -23.80 47.39 -38.37
N TRP A 6 -22.69 47.62 -37.67
CA TRP A 6 -22.62 47.71 -36.21
C TRP A 6 -23.59 48.78 -35.70
N LEU A 7 -24.19 48.56 -34.51
CA LEU A 7 -24.68 49.52 -33.49
C LEU A 7 -25.51 48.72 -32.44
N PRO A 8 -25.85 49.23 -31.23
CA PRO A 8 -24.97 49.66 -30.14
C PRO A 8 -25.45 49.19 -28.73
N VAL A 9 -24.66 49.55 -27.71
CA VAL A 9 -24.89 49.40 -26.26
C VAL A 9 -26.16 50.12 -25.75
N ARG A 10 -26.97 49.50 -24.85
CA ARG A 10 -27.39 50.06 -23.53
C ARG A 10 -28.38 49.18 -22.72
N ARG A 11 -27.99 48.96 -21.45
CA ARG A 11 -28.73 48.83 -20.16
C ARG A 11 -30.21 48.42 -20.15
N TYR A 12 -30.59 47.54 -19.20
CA TYR A 12 -31.59 47.84 -18.13
C TYR A 12 -31.62 46.77 -17.01
N LEU A 13 -31.69 47.25 -15.75
CA LEU A 13 -32.22 46.66 -14.47
C LEU A 13 -31.95 45.18 -14.13
N GLU A 14 -31.26 44.79 -13.04
CA GLU A 14 -31.45 45.05 -11.60
C GLU A 14 -32.69 44.37 -10.97
N ARG A 15 -32.47 43.69 -9.83
CA ARG A 15 -33.41 43.00 -8.91
C ARG A 15 -33.70 41.52 -9.28
N SER A 16 -33.18 40.54 -8.55
CA SER A 16 -33.73 40.18 -7.24
C SER A 16 -32.76 39.34 -6.40
N ARG A 17 -32.62 39.75 -5.14
CA ARG A 17 -32.01 38.98 -4.05
C ARG A 17 -32.78 37.67 -3.85
N SER A 18 -32.06 36.56 -3.78
CA SER A 18 -32.49 35.31 -3.14
C SER A 18 -31.24 34.67 -2.54
N ALA A 19 -30.97 34.99 -1.27
CA ALA A 19 -30.99 34.03 -0.18
C ALA A 19 -29.77 33.09 -0.18
N ALA A 20 -28.68 33.57 0.43
CA ALA A 20 -27.58 32.73 0.88
C ALA A 20 -28.02 31.99 2.16
N PRO A 21 -27.99 30.64 2.23
CA PRO A 21 -28.01 29.96 3.51
C PRO A 21 -26.64 30.08 4.17
N ALA A 22 -26.68 30.38 5.47
CA ALA A 22 -25.54 30.56 6.35
C ALA A 22 -24.52 29.42 6.20
N THR A 23 -23.29 29.80 5.85
CA THR A 23 -22.14 28.93 6.03
C THR A 23 -21.99 28.67 7.52
N HIS A 24 -22.25 27.43 7.92
CA HIS A 24 -21.86 26.89 9.21
C HIS A 24 -20.39 27.24 9.45
N GLU A 25 -20.16 27.88 10.58
CA GLU A 25 -18.87 28.19 11.18
C GLU A 25 -17.89 27.04 10.90
N ALA A 26 -16.96 27.30 9.98
CA ALA A 26 -15.86 26.41 9.69
C ALA A 26 -15.00 26.33 10.96
N GLN A 27 -15.27 25.33 11.80
CA GLN A 27 -14.28 24.86 12.75
C GLN A 27 -13.07 24.45 11.92
N ALA A 28 -12.08 25.34 11.93
CA ALA A 28 -10.77 25.05 11.40
C ALA A 28 -10.33 23.71 11.98
N PRO A 29 -9.94 22.73 11.14
CA PRO A 29 -9.38 21.52 11.69
C PRO A 29 -8.19 21.93 12.56
N ILE A 30 -8.12 21.42 13.78
CA ILE A 30 -6.94 21.54 14.62
C ILE A 30 -5.82 20.87 13.84
N ILE A 31 -5.03 21.68 13.13
CA ILE A 31 -3.77 21.27 12.52
C ILE A 31 -2.85 21.01 13.70
N VAL A 32 -2.88 19.79 14.21
CA VAL A 32 -1.79 19.28 15.02
C VAL A 32 -0.54 19.38 14.16
N PRO A 33 0.51 20.09 14.59
CA PRO A 33 1.76 20.11 13.84
C PRO A 33 2.31 18.69 13.84
N LEU A 34 2.10 17.98 12.74
CA LEU A 34 2.85 16.77 12.44
C LEU A 34 4.31 17.19 12.45
N LYS A 35 5.01 16.82 13.54
CA LYS A 35 6.45 16.92 13.66
C LYS A 35 7.02 16.18 12.45
N ALA A 36 7.46 16.95 11.45
CA ALA A 36 8.09 16.39 10.28
C ALA A 36 9.18 15.42 10.76
N PRO A 37 9.21 14.15 10.31
CA PRO A 37 10.41 13.36 10.49
C PRO A 37 11.53 14.16 9.83
N ARG A 38 12.65 14.33 10.53
CA ARG A 38 13.84 14.95 9.97
C ARG A 38 14.27 14.11 8.77
N ILE A 39 13.81 14.50 7.58
CA ILE A 39 14.37 14.03 6.34
C ILE A 39 15.74 14.66 6.31
N CYS A 40 16.76 13.86 6.60
CA CYS A 40 18.15 14.23 6.39
C CYS A 40 18.32 14.47 4.89
N THR A 41 18.10 15.70 4.43
CA THR A 41 18.58 16.15 3.14
C THR A 41 20.10 16.01 3.18
N LEU A 42 20.61 14.96 2.54
CA LEU A 42 22.03 14.82 2.25
C LEU A 42 22.39 15.97 1.30
N ASP A 43 23.02 17.00 1.84
CA ASP A 43 23.73 18.01 1.06
C ASP A 43 24.70 17.30 0.10
N PRO A 44 24.58 17.49 -1.23
CA PRO A 44 25.47 16.84 -2.20
C PRO A 44 26.88 17.49 -2.23
N ARG A 45 27.20 18.39 -1.29
CA ARG A 45 28.51 19.06 -1.17
C ARG A 45 29.23 18.80 0.14
N LYS A 46 29.02 17.64 0.76
CA LYS A 46 29.86 17.20 1.89
C LYS A 46 30.32 15.77 1.68
N SER A 47 31.27 15.62 0.75
CA SER A 47 32.20 14.50 0.75
C SER A 47 32.81 14.38 2.15
N ARG A 48 32.39 13.35 2.91
CA ARG A 48 33.13 12.95 4.12
C ARG A 48 34.54 12.59 3.67
N PRO A 49 35.60 13.21 4.22
CA PRO A 49 36.94 12.72 3.99
C PRO A 49 37.01 11.29 4.55
N LEU A 50 37.58 10.37 3.78
CA LEU A 50 37.94 9.03 4.24
C LEU A 50 38.78 9.18 5.52
N PRO A 51 38.63 8.30 6.52
CA PRO A 51 39.52 8.32 7.68
C PRO A 51 40.95 8.13 7.17
N SER A 52 41.82 9.10 7.45
CA SER A 52 43.25 8.99 7.20
C SER A 52 43.79 7.86 8.06
N VAL A 53 44.11 6.74 7.42
CA VAL A 53 44.87 5.66 8.07
C VAL A 53 46.23 6.24 8.48
N PRO A 54 46.66 6.12 9.74
CA PRO A 54 47.98 6.61 10.15
C PRO A 54 49.05 5.83 9.38
N LYS A 55 49.86 6.55 8.60
CA LYS A 55 51.05 5.97 7.95
C LYS A 55 52.01 5.49 9.04
N PRO A 56 52.60 4.28 8.93
CA PRO A 56 53.62 3.84 9.87
C PRO A 56 54.85 4.74 9.74
N ALA A 57 55.20 5.42 10.83
CA ALA A 57 56.46 6.14 10.96
C ALA A 57 57.61 5.13 10.91
N HIS A 58 58.35 5.13 9.81
CA HIS A 58 59.65 4.47 9.76
C HIS A 58 60.65 5.36 10.49
N ASN A 59 61.15 4.90 11.64
CA ASN A 59 62.31 5.49 12.30
C ASN A 59 63.53 5.24 11.40
N CYS A 60 64.04 6.27 10.74
CA CYS A 60 65.36 6.25 10.13
C CYS A 60 66.43 6.45 11.21
N ILE A 61 67.06 5.34 11.63
CA ILE A 61 68.32 5.36 12.35
C ILE A 61 69.42 5.63 11.32
N MET A 62 70.20 6.69 11.51
CA MET A 62 71.41 6.99 10.74
C MET A 62 72.63 6.44 11.48
N ALA A 63 73.38 5.50 10.89
CA ALA A 63 74.80 5.29 11.20
C ALA A 63 75.50 4.41 10.12
N SER A 64 76.51 5.02 9.49
CA SER A 64 77.80 4.50 8.98
C SER A 64 77.94 3.18 8.18
N GLU A 65 78.57 3.36 7.02
CA GLU A 65 79.67 2.59 6.39
C GLU A 65 79.49 1.13 5.93
N ASN A 66 79.51 0.99 4.60
CA ASN A 66 80.22 -0.01 3.79
C ASN A 66 80.24 -1.48 4.25
N THR A 67 79.37 -2.31 3.69
CA THR A 67 79.79 -3.51 2.94
C THR A 67 78.70 -3.93 1.95
N ASN A 68 79.13 -4.16 0.71
CA ASN A 68 78.41 -4.77 -0.40
C ASN A 68 77.77 -6.10 0.06
N THR A 69 76.49 -6.06 0.43
CA THR A 69 75.69 -7.22 0.82
C THR A 69 74.53 -7.31 -0.15
N ALA A 70 74.53 -8.37 -0.93
CA ALA A 70 73.57 -8.65 -1.99
C ALA A 70 72.13 -8.44 -1.50
N MET A 71 71.33 -7.74 -2.31
CA MET A 71 69.88 -7.61 -2.10
C MET A 71 69.24 -8.99 -2.16
N VAL A 72 69.12 -9.65 -1.01
CA VAL A 72 68.28 -10.83 -0.85
C VAL A 72 66.84 -10.33 -0.93
N VAL A 73 66.20 -10.54 -2.09
CA VAL A 73 64.76 -10.36 -2.24
C VAL A 73 64.10 -11.30 -1.23
N ASP A 74 63.35 -10.72 -0.28
CA ASP A 74 62.54 -11.49 0.65
C ASP A 74 61.35 -12.07 -0.11
N GLU A 75 61.49 -13.34 -0.51
CA GLU A 75 60.48 -14.16 -1.19
C GLU A 75 59.39 -14.67 -0.22
N THR A 76 59.38 -14.23 1.05
CA THR A 76 58.32 -14.63 1.97
C THR A 76 56.97 -14.01 1.54
N PRO A 77 55.91 -14.83 1.39
CA PRO A 77 54.62 -14.31 0.97
C PRO A 77 54.06 -13.37 2.04
N ILE A 78 53.77 -12.12 1.65
CA ILE A 78 53.22 -11.03 2.48
C ILE A 78 51.89 -11.39 3.18
N SER A 79 51.23 -12.47 2.75
CA SER A 79 49.97 -12.93 3.31
C SER A 79 50.22 -14.09 4.30
N PRO A 80 49.55 -14.12 5.47
CA PRO A 80 49.44 -15.33 6.29
C PRO A 80 48.53 -16.32 5.54
N VAL A 81 48.98 -16.82 4.38
CA VAL A 81 48.23 -17.70 3.47
C VAL A 81 47.93 -19.02 4.16
N ARG A 82 48.57 -19.33 5.30
CA ARG A 82 48.47 -20.63 5.95
C ARG A 82 48.30 -20.68 7.47
N SER A 83 47.80 -19.63 8.13
CA SER A 83 47.43 -19.75 9.55
C SER A 83 46.29 -20.77 9.69
N ASN A 84 46.56 -21.94 10.26
CA ASN A 84 45.57 -23.02 10.42
C ASN A 84 44.33 -22.58 11.20
N GLU A 85 44.46 -21.64 12.13
CA GLU A 85 43.35 -21.04 12.87
C GLU A 85 42.32 -20.35 11.96
N ARG A 86 42.79 -19.58 10.97
CA ARG A 86 41.92 -18.93 9.98
C ARG A 86 41.18 -19.97 9.13
N ARG A 87 41.85 -21.07 8.75
CA ARG A 87 41.21 -22.18 8.00
C ARG A 87 40.11 -22.84 8.81
N ASN A 88 40.41 -23.19 10.05
CA ASN A 88 39.47 -23.86 10.95
C ASN A 88 38.23 -22.98 11.22
N SER A 89 38.45 -21.67 11.43
CA SER A 89 37.33 -20.72 11.60
C SER A 89 36.48 -20.60 10.33
N LEU A 90 37.10 -20.52 9.14
CA LEU A 90 36.39 -20.40 7.87
C LEU A 90 35.54 -21.64 7.59
N GLU A 91 36.11 -22.83 7.80
CA GLU A 91 35.41 -24.10 7.62
C GLU A 91 34.15 -24.18 8.49
N LYS A 92 34.23 -23.77 9.76
CA LYS A 92 33.07 -23.68 10.65
C LYS A 92 31.99 -22.73 10.10
N HIS A 93 32.35 -21.57 9.55
CA HIS A 93 31.37 -20.64 8.98
C HIS A 93 30.74 -21.16 7.69
N LEU A 94 31.50 -21.91 6.88
CA LEU A 94 30.98 -22.53 5.66
C LEU A 94 30.00 -23.67 5.95
N GLN A 95 30.21 -24.44 7.02
CA GLN A 95 29.28 -25.49 7.47
C GLN A 95 27.91 -24.95 7.87
N HIS A 96 27.88 -23.76 8.48
CA HIS A 96 26.64 -23.10 8.94
C HIS A 96 26.12 -22.06 7.93
N ARG A 97 26.60 -22.09 6.68
CA ARG A 97 26.18 -21.15 5.66
C ARG A 97 24.73 -21.44 5.26
N PRO A 98 23.81 -20.47 5.33
CA PRO A 98 22.44 -20.66 4.87
C PRO A 98 22.38 -20.91 3.36
N GLU A 99 21.37 -21.66 2.94
CA GLU A 99 21.11 -21.93 1.53
C GLU A 99 20.71 -20.65 0.79
N ALA A 100 20.97 -20.59 -0.52
CA ALA A 100 20.61 -19.42 -1.32
C ALA A 100 19.09 -19.16 -1.34
N GLN A 101 18.26 -20.21 -1.29
CA GLN A 101 16.80 -20.07 -1.23
C GLN A 101 16.34 -19.46 0.10
N ASP A 102 16.93 -19.85 1.24
CA ASP A 102 16.63 -19.22 2.53
C ASP A 102 16.92 -17.71 2.51
N LEU A 103 18.04 -17.30 1.89
CA LEU A 103 18.37 -15.89 1.73
C LEU A 103 17.37 -15.13 0.85
N LYS A 104 16.78 -15.79 -0.15
CA LYS A 104 15.69 -15.21 -0.98
C LYS A 104 14.40 -15.08 -0.21
N ASN A 105 14.00 -16.13 0.50
CA ASN A 105 12.80 -16.12 1.35
C ASN A 105 12.87 -15.02 2.43
N ARG A 106 14.08 -14.78 2.95
CA ARG A 106 14.36 -13.71 3.92
C ARG A 106 14.55 -12.34 3.28
N HIS A 107 14.38 -12.23 1.95
CA HIS A 107 14.53 -11.00 1.17
C HIS A 107 15.92 -10.33 1.29
N ILE A 108 16.95 -11.12 1.58
CA ILE A 108 18.35 -10.66 1.60
C ILE A 108 18.94 -10.73 0.19
N LEU A 109 18.70 -11.85 -0.51
CA LEU A 109 19.05 -12.03 -1.91
C LEU A 109 17.81 -11.82 -2.78
N LEU A 110 17.90 -11.03 -3.85
CA LEU A 110 16.77 -10.82 -4.77
C LEU A 110 16.57 -12.07 -5.63
N ASP A 111 15.32 -12.53 -5.76
CA ASP A 111 14.95 -13.66 -6.63
C ASP A 111 14.60 -13.21 -8.04
N THR A 112 15.57 -12.60 -8.73
CA THR A 112 15.39 -12.12 -10.11
C THR A 112 16.34 -12.84 -11.04
N THR A 113 15.87 -13.20 -12.24
CA THR A 113 16.72 -13.71 -13.34
C THR A 113 17.56 -12.61 -13.99
N THR A 114 17.38 -11.37 -13.57
CA THR A 114 18.06 -10.18 -14.09
C THR A 114 19.52 -10.13 -13.62
N ALA A 115 20.41 -9.73 -14.52
CA ALA A 115 21.82 -9.54 -14.20
C ALA A 115 22.01 -8.55 -13.01
N PRO A 116 22.98 -8.78 -12.11
CA PRO A 116 23.17 -7.97 -10.90
C PRO A 116 23.25 -6.45 -11.14
N ALA A 117 23.86 -6.03 -12.26
CA ALA A 117 23.99 -4.62 -12.62
C ALA A 117 22.65 -3.92 -12.92
N LEU A 118 21.61 -4.67 -13.31
CA LEU A 118 20.31 -4.12 -13.71
C LEU A 118 19.23 -4.27 -12.63
N GLN A 119 19.51 -5.00 -11.54
CA GLN A 119 18.53 -5.28 -10.47
C GLN A 119 17.92 -4.00 -9.89
N ALA A 120 18.74 -2.96 -9.65
CA ALA A 120 18.27 -1.68 -9.14
C ALA A 120 17.26 -0.99 -10.09
N ARG A 121 17.52 -1.05 -11.40
CA ARG A 121 16.63 -0.47 -12.42
C ARG A 121 15.34 -1.27 -12.59
N ALA A 122 15.43 -2.60 -12.51
CA ALA A 122 14.26 -3.47 -12.55
C ALA A 122 13.31 -3.17 -11.39
N LEU A 123 13.85 -3.05 -10.16
CA LEU A 123 13.07 -2.69 -8.97
C LEU A 123 12.46 -1.28 -9.07
N GLU A 124 13.21 -0.31 -9.59
CA GLU A 124 12.71 1.04 -9.83
C GLU A 124 11.49 1.04 -10.78
N LEU A 125 11.59 0.29 -11.88
CA LEU A 125 10.50 0.13 -12.84
C LEU A 125 9.30 -0.59 -12.20
N GLU A 126 9.52 -1.64 -11.42
CA GLU A 126 8.45 -2.33 -10.69
C GLU A 126 7.72 -1.39 -9.73
N ARG A 127 8.47 -0.58 -8.99
CA ARG A 127 7.92 0.45 -8.12
C ARG A 127 7.09 1.46 -8.92
N GLN A 128 7.59 1.93 -10.06
CA GLN A 128 6.85 2.86 -10.92
C GLN A 128 5.54 2.24 -11.41
N ARG A 129 5.59 0.99 -11.90
CA ARG A 129 4.38 0.24 -12.29
C ARG A 129 3.38 0.12 -11.15
N ALA A 130 3.84 -0.23 -9.95
CA ALA A 130 2.99 -0.31 -8.76
C ALA A 130 2.36 1.05 -8.42
N THR A 131 3.12 2.15 -8.51
CA THR A 131 2.59 3.49 -8.26
C THR A 131 1.57 3.93 -9.30
N ASP A 132 1.80 3.64 -10.58
CA ASP A 132 0.87 4.00 -11.65
C ASP A 132 -0.41 3.17 -11.61
N ASN A 133 -0.29 1.88 -11.28
CA ASN A 133 -1.44 1.01 -11.03
C ASN A 133 -2.28 1.51 -9.84
N LEU A 134 -1.63 1.93 -8.76
CA LEU A 134 -2.31 2.53 -7.62
C LEU A 134 -3.02 3.83 -8.01
N ARG A 135 -2.34 4.73 -8.74
CA ARG A 135 -2.95 5.98 -9.24
C ARG A 135 -4.20 5.70 -10.08
N LYS A 136 -4.13 4.73 -10.99
CA LYS A 136 -5.29 4.30 -11.79
C LYS A 136 -6.44 3.81 -10.91
N GLY A 137 -6.15 2.97 -9.91
CA GLY A 137 -7.15 2.46 -8.97
C GLY A 137 -7.78 3.54 -8.09
N LEU A 138 -7.01 4.55 -7.67
CA LEU A 138 -7.52 5.69 -6.90
C LEU A 138 -8.43 6.59 -7.74
N ASN A 139 -8.10 6.82 -9.01
CA ASN A 139 -8.94 7.60 -9.93
C ASN A 139 -10.27 6.90 -10.24
N GLN A 140 -10.29 5.56 -10.24
CA GLN A 140 -11.48 4.74 -10.50
C GLN A 140 -12.14 4.24 -9.21
N ARG A 141 -11.88 4.87 -8.07
CA ARG A 141 -12.41 4.43 -6.78
C ARG A 141 -13.93 4.64 -6.74
N PRO A 142 -14.76 3.58 -6.62
CA PRO A 142 -16.21 3.72 -6.53
C PRO A 142 -16.63 4.39 -5.22
N ALA A 143 -17.79 5.05 -5.24
CA ALA A 143 -18.38 5.65 -4.06
C ALA A 143 -18.92 4.56 -3.09
N ARG A 144 -19.20 4.95 -1.83
CA ARG A 144 -19.82 4.02 -0.87
C ARG A 144 -21.18 3.52 -1.37
N ASP A 145 -21.99 4.42 -1.90
CA ASP A 145 -23.37 4.13 -2.29
C ASP A 145 -23.43 3.14 -3.45
N ASP A 146 -22.50 3.26 -4.40
CA ASP A 146 -22.26 2.31 -5.48
C ASP A 146 -21.97 0.87 -4.98
N LEU A 147 -21.30 0.74 -3.84
CA LEU A 147 -20.99 -0.55 -3.22
C LEU A 147 -22.18 -1.11 -2.44
N VAL A 148 -22.99 -0.24 -1.84
CA VAL A 148 -24.23 -0.62 -1.14
C VAL A 148 -25.28 -1.10 -2.16
N GLN A 149 -25.44 -0.38 -3.28
CA GLN A 149 -26.36 -0.78 -4.36
C GLN A 149 -25.97 -2.13 -4.96
N ARG A 150 -24.67 -2.42 -5.07
CA ARG A 150 -24.15 -3.73 -5.51
C ARG A 150 -24.17 -4.80 -4.42
N ASN A 151 -24.70 -4.50 -3.23
CA ASN A 151 -24.76 -5.40 -2.07
C ASN A 151 -23.38 -5.95 -1.64
N ILE A 152 -22.31 -5.18 -1.85
CA ILE A 152 -20.96 -5.51 -1.38
C ILE A 152 -20.80 -5.02 0.07
N LEU A 153 -21.25 -3.79 0.34
CA LEU A 153 -21.24 -3.18 1.66
C LEU A 153 -22.67 -3.14 2.24
N PRO A 154 -22.87 -3.34 3.56
CA PRO A 154 -24.19 -3.14 4.15
C PRO A 154 -24.52 -1.64 4.22
N ASP A 155 -25.81 -1.30 4.13
CA ASP A 155 -26.27 0.09 4.25
C ASP A 155 -26.25 0.64 5.70
N SER A 156 -25.72 -0.13 6.65
CA SER A 156 -25.70 0.30 8.05
C SER A 156 -24.70 1.43 8.31
N THR A 157 -25.08 2.31 9.25
CA THR A 157 -24.21 3.35 9.84
C THR A 157 -23.40 2.82 11.04
N ALA A 158 -23.63 1.57 11.45
CA ALA A 158 -22.90 0.95 12.57
C ALA A 158 -21.40 0.81 12.28
N ALA A 159 -20.59 0.87 13.34
CA ALA A 159 -19.15 0.68 13.28
C ALA A 159 -18.78 -0.68 12.65
N PRO A 160 -17.66 -0.80 11.91
CA PRO A 160 -17.31 -2.04 11.19
C PRO A 160 -17.29 -3.30 12.06
N ALA A 161 -16.88 -3.19 13.32
CA ALA A 161 -16.84 -4.29 14.26
C ALA A 161 -18.24 -4.84 14.63
N LEU A 162 -19.29 -4.01 14.56
CA LEU A 162 -20.66 -4.38 14.95
C LEU A 162 -21.52 -4.83 13.77
N GLN A 163 -21.10 -4.56 12.53
CA GLN A 163 -21.89 -4.88 11.33
C GLN A 163 -22.18 -6.39 11.21
N GLY A 164 -21.26 -7.24 11.66
CA GLY A 164 -21.47 -8.69 11.70
C GLY A 164 -22.63 -9.08 12.62
N HIS A 165 -22.58 -8.66 13.88
CA HIS A 165 -23.63 -8.95 14.87
C HIS A 165 -24.98 -8.34 14.51
N GLN A 166 -24.98 -7.14 13.93
CA GLN A 166 -26.21 -6.52 13.45
C GLN A 166 -26.89 -7.37 12.37
N ARG A 167 -26.12 -7.85 11.38
CA ARG A 167 -26.66 -8.71 10.30
C ARG A 167 -27.20 -10.03 10.83
N GLU A 168 -26.50 -10.62 11.79
CA GLU A 168 -26.93 -11.84 12.46
C GLU A 168 -28.27 -11.64 13.17
N LEU A 169 -28.38 -10.58 13.98
CA LEU A 169 -29.63 -10.21 14.63
C LEU A 169 -30.76 -9.94 13.63
N ASP A 170 -30.49 -9.15 12.59
CA ASP A 170 -31.47 -8.83 11.54
C ASP A 170 -31.98 -10.09 10.84
N LEU A 171 -31.11 -11.07 10.60
CA LEU A 171 -31.46 -12.35 10.01
C LEU A 171 -32.40 -13.15 10.92
N HIS A 172 -32.06 -13.28 12.21
CA HIS A 172 -32.93 -13.96 13.19
C HIS A 172 -34.27 -13.27 13.35
N MET A 173 -34.29 -11.93 13.47
CA MET A 173 -35.52 -11.15 13.55
C MET A 173 -36.40 -11.34 12.31
N ARG A 174 -35.81 -11.40 11.10
CA ARG A 174 -36.54 -11.69 9.87
C ARG A 174 -37.10 -13.11 9.85
N ALA A 175 -36.33 -14.10 10.32
CA ALA A 175 -36.77 -15.49 10.40
C ALA A 175 -37.97 -15.64 11.35
N ASP A 176 -37.89 -15.07 12.55
CA ASP A 176 -38.97 -15.14 13.54
C ASP A 176 -40.25 -14.44 13.03
N ASN A 177 -40.10 -13.31 12.34
CA ASN A 177 -41.22 -12.59 11.74
C ASN A 177 -41.88 -13.40 10.62
N LEU A 178 -41.08 -14.05 9.78
CA LEU A 178 -41.58 -14.95 8.73
C LEU A 178 -42.30 -16.15 9.33
N GLU A 179 -41.74 -16.76 10.37
CA GLU A 179 -42.36 -17.91 11.05
C GLU A 179 -43.74 -17.56 11.62
N LYS A 180 -43.88 -16.39 12.26
CA LYS A 180 -45.18 -15.89 12.76
C LYS A 180 -46.18 -15.69 11.63
N GLY A 181 -45.76 -15.11 10.49
CA GLY A 181 -46.62 -14.92 9.33
C GLY A 181 -47.07 -16.24 8.69
N LEU A 182 -46.19 -17.24 8.67
CA LEU A 182 -46.51 -18.58 8.16
C LEU A 182 -47.48 -19.34 9.06
N LYS A 183 -47.39 -19.16 10.39
CA LYS A 183 -48.35 -19.76 11.35
C LYS A 183 -49.77 -19.24 11.13
N GLY A 184 -49.92 -17.97 10.74
CA GLY A 184 -51.21 -17.35 10.41
C GLY A 184 -51.64 -17.50 8.95
N ARG A 185 -51.02 -18.40 8.18
CA ARG A 185 -51.32 -18.56 6.75
C ARG A 185 -52.77 -19.05 6.56
N PRO A 186 -53.65 -18.28 5.88
CA PRO A 186 -55.02 -18.71 5.64
C PRO A 186 -55.07 -19.93 4.73
N SER A 187 -56.10 -20.76 4.93
CA SER A 187 -56.34 -21.92 4.09
C SER A 187 -56.84 -21.49 2.71
N PRO A 188 -56.66 -22.30 1.64
CA PRO A 188 -57.12 -21.94 0.30
C PRO A 188 -58.65 -21.75 0.23
N GLU A 189 -59.42 -22.46 1.05
CA GLU A 189 -60.88 -22.31 1.15
C GLU A 189 -61.27 -20.92 1.68
N GLU A 190 -60.51 -20.38 2.64
CA GLU A 190 -60.72 -19.01 3.13
C GLU A 190 -60.41 -17.97 2.05
N LEU A 191 -59.43 -18.23 1.18
CA LEU A 191 -59.11 -17.36 0.05
C LEU A 191 -60.21 -17.38 -1.03
N VAL A 192 -60.84 -18.53 -1.27
CA VAL A 192 -62.02 -18.66 -2.15
C VAL A 192 -63.19 -17.86 -1.58
N LYS A 193 -63.46 -17.99 -0.28
CA LYS A 193 -64.52 -17.22 0.39
C LYS A 193 -64.28 -15.70 0.32
N GLN A 194 -63.02 -15.27 0.33
CA GLN A 194 -62.63 -13.88 0.14
C GLN A 194 -62.66 -13.42 -1.32
N GLY A 195 -62.94 -14.31 -2.27
CA GLY A 195 -62.99 -14.02 -3.71
C GLY A 195 -61.62 -13.77 -4.34
N ILE A 196 -60.54 -14.18 -3.67
CA ILE A 196 -59.16 -14.02 -4.16
C ILE A 196 -58.77 -15.22 -5.04
N LEU A 197 -59.25 -16.41 -4.69
CA LEU A 197 -58.99 -17.65 -5.41
C LEU A 197 -60.30 -18.16 -6.02
N GLN A 198 -60.27 -18.66 -7.26
CA GLN A 198 -61.45 -19.30 -7.86
C GLN A 198 -61.57 -20.77 -7.40
N GLU A 199 -62.77 -21.33 -7.39
CA GLU A 199 -63.04 -22.69 -6.87
C GLU A 199 -62.36 -23.80 -7.68
N ASP A 200 -62.19 -23.56 -8.97
CA ASP A 200 -61.54 -24.44 -9.96
C ASP A 200 -60.00 -24.39 -9.90
N GLU A 201 -59.41 -23.34 -9.34
CA GLU A 201 -57.94 -23.18 -9.20
C GLU A 201 -57.40 -23.62 -7.83
N ASN A 202 -58.24 -24.25 -7.00
CA ASN A 202 -57.85 -24.65 -5.65
C ASN A 202 -56.88 -25.86 -5.69
N PRO A 203 -55.63 -25.73 -5.22
CA PRO A 203 -54.62 -26.79 -5.30
C PRO A 203 -54.92 -28.01 -4.42
N LYS A 204 -55.95 -27.95 -3.56
CA LYS A 204 -56.44 -29.11 -2.82
C LYS A 204 -57.43 -29.98 -3.63
N ASN A 205 -58.01 -29.46 -4.71
CA ASN A 205 -59.01 -30.16 -5.52
C ASN A 205 -58.38 -31.03 -6.62
N ASP A 206 -57.11 -30.81 -6.95
CA ASP A 206 -56.34 -31.55 -7.98
C ASP A 206 -55.66 -32.84 -7.47
N ALA A 207 -55.92 -33.24 -6.21
CA ALA A 207 -55.33 -34.41 -5.54
C ALA A 207 -56.35 -35.52 -5.29
#